data_AF-A0A2E1YG86-F1
#
_entry.id   AF-A0A2E1YG86-F1
#
_cell.length_a   1.000
_cell.length_b   1.000
_cell.length_c   1.000
_cell.angle_alpha   90.00
_cell.angle_beta   90.00
_cell.angle_gamma   90.00
#
_symmetry.space_group_name_H-M   'P 1'
#
loop_
_entity.id
_entity.type
_entity.pdbx_description
1 polymer ?
#
loop_
_entity_poly.entity_id
_entity_poly.type
_entity_poly.pdbx_seq_one_letter_code
_entity_poly.pdbx_strand_id
1 'polypeptide(L)'
;MSYKNDENGIIITEQKLAAQIHNKGKTGTPLPKGELLLRKEEALYCNYRKDINLTKDEVSQFKKGNLTHIVYRDLKERGLMVKVDEYGLRLYDRNTPTKGQSSAIILAKNFKNEIDFKDIFDELDRGLERRIQIAIIDIEEDVVYYVTKIVEWPNTKLKEDGKIIIKDPEVKELIDKGYQINSGLKFGTHYRVYNHESTHAPWLIHIVKDGITWLDITRMVRVGHGVNKTIVLAYKKRWISLEWIKP
;
A
#
# COMPACT_ATOMS: atom_id res chain seq x y z
N MET A 1 2.88 34.84 -13.75
CA MET A 1 2.33 33.52 -13.38
C MET A 1 2.09 33.53 -11.88
N SER A 2 1.04 32.87 -11.39
CA SER A 2 0.72 32.80 -9.95
C SER A 2 1.64 31.87 -9.16
N TYR A 3 2.60 31.24 -9.84
CA TYR A 3 3.59 30.34 -9.27
C TYR A 3 4.96 30.47 -9.97
N LYS A 4 5.99 29.92 -9.33
CA LYS A 4 7.35 29.73 -9.85
C LYS A 4 7.75 28.25 -9.74
N ASN A 5 8.67 27.79 -10.60
CA ASN A 5 9.17 26.42 -10.56
C ASN A 5 10.06 26.18 -9.34
N ASP A 6 10.01 24.96 -8.81
CA ASP A 6 10.84 24.45 -7.73
C ASP A 6 11.38 23.06 -8.12
N GLU A 7 12.50 22.64 -7.55
CA GLU A 7 13.11 21.33 -7.85
C GLU A 7 12.11 20.17 -7.64
N ASN A 8 11.25 20.28 -6.64
CA ASN A 8 10.32 19.24 -6.23
C ASN A 8 8.86 19.53 -6.60
N GLY A 9 8.60 20.56 -7.42
CA GLY A 9 7.26 20.93 -7.86
C GLY A 9 7.16 22.41 -8.23
N ILE A 10 6.25 23.13 -7.59
CA ILE A 10 6.05 24.57 -7.81
C ILE A 10 5.78 25.29 -6.49
N ILE A 11 6.06 26.59 -6.48
CA ILE A 11 5.71 27.48 -5.36
C ILE A 11 4.67 28.48 -5.82
N ILE A 12 3.49 28.45 -5.22
CA ILE A 12 2.46 29.48 -5.40
C ILE A 12 2.91 30.74 -4.67
N THR A 13 3.10 31.82 -5.41
CA THR A 13 3.58 33.11 -4.88
C THR A 13 2.44 34.06 -4.53
N GLU A 14 1.26 33.85 -5.11
CA GLU A 14 0.06 34.62 -4.79
C GLU A 14 -0.58 34.12 -3.47
N GLN A 15 -0.50 34.93 -2.42
CA GLN A 15 -0.94 34.55 -1.06
C GLN A 15 -2.41 34.15 -0.97
N LYS A 16 -3.31 34.83 -1.70
CA LYS A 16 -4.75 34.53 -1.68
C LYS A 16 -5.02 33.15 -2.29
N LEU A 17 -4.41 32.86 -3.44
CA LEU A 17 -4.51 31.56 -4.09
C LEU A 17 -3.88 30.45 -3.23
N ALA A 18 -2.69 30.70 -2.67
CA ALA A 18 -2.02 29.80 -1.73
C ALA A 18 -2.93 29.43 -0.56
N ALA A 19 -3.55 30.40 0.08
CA ALA A 19 -4.50 30.17 1.18
C ALA A 19 -5.74 29.38 0.72
N GLN A 20 -6.30 29.69 -0.46
CA GLN A 20 -7.45 28.97 -1.01
C GLN A 20 -7.15 27.49 -1.27
N ILE A 21 -6.02 27.20 -1.93
CA ILE A 21 -5.57 25.83 -2.22
C ILE A 21 -5.33 25.07 -0.92
N HIS A 22 -4.61 25.68 0.03
CA HIS A 22 -4.29 25.01 1.28
C HIS A 22 -5.52 24.75 2.14
N ASN A 23 -6.47 25.67 2.21
CA ASN A 23 -7.71 25.46 2.96
C ASN A 23 -8.58 24.34 2.35
N LYS A 24 -8.44 24.06 1.05
CA LYS A 24 -9.06 22.92 0.40
C LYS A 24 -8.27 21.63 0.65
N GLY A 25 -8.59 21.01 1.78
CA GLY A 25 -8.08 19.70 2.16
C GLY A 25 -6.60 19.67 2.56
N LYS A 26 -6.03 20.80 3.01
CA LYS A 26 -4.62 20.92 3.47
C LYS A 26 -3.61 20.49 2.41
N THR A 27 -3.88 20.84 1.17
CA THR A 27 -2.99 20.62 0.03
C THR A 27 -1.80 21.57 0.10
N GLY A 28 -0.58 21.09 -0.15
CA GLY A 28 0.63 21.89 -0.14
C GLY A 28 1.19 22.15 1.25
N THR A 29 2.46 22.56 1.27
CA THR A 29 3.22 22.94 2.46
C THR A 29 3.33 24.46 2.54
N PRO A 30 2.73 25.12 3.55
CA PRO A 30 2.87 26.56 3.73
C PRO A 30 4.33 26.96 3.92
N LEU A 31 4.75 28.02 3.23
CA LEU A 31 6.08 28.61 3.32
C LEU A 31 6.01 29.99 4.02
N PRO A 32 7.16 30.54 4.47
CA PRO A 32 7.22 31.93 4.91
C PRO A 32 6.66 32.90 3.88
N LYS A 33 6.19 34.08 4.33
CA LYS A 33 5.60 35.14 3.48
C LYS A 33 4.27 34.74 2.79
N GLY A 34 3.62 33.67 3.25
CA GLY A 34 2.31 33.25 2.73
C GLY A 34 2.38 32.55 1.37
N GLU A 35 3.56 32.11 0.94
CA GLU A 35 3.72 31.23 -0.23
C GLU A 35 3.28 29.80 0.11
N LEU A 36 3.05 28.97 -0.92
CA LEU A 36 2.70 27.56 -0.76
C LEU A 36 3.54 26.69 -1.70
N LEU A 37 4.31 25.76 -1.14
CA LEU A 37 4.95 24.71 -1.92
C LEU A 37 3.93 23.64 -2.27
N LEU A 38 3.78 23.35 -3.56
CA LEU A 38 3.07 22.18 -4.07
C LEU A 38 4.09 21.22 -4.66
N ARG A 39 4.23 20.04 -4.05
CA ARG A 39 5.02 18.96 -4.66
C ARG A 39 4.35 18.47 -5.95
N LYS A 40 5.08 17.74 -6.79
CA LYS A 40 4.63 17.27 -8.12
C LYS A 40 3.20 16.68 -8.11
N GLU A 41 2.88 15.80 -7.17
CA GLU A 41 1.56 15.18 -7.01
C GLU A 41 0.47 16.21 -6.68
N GLU A 42 0.78 17.13 -5.77
CA GLU A 42 -0.13 18.18 -5.32
C GLU A 42 -0.38 19.20 -6.42
N ALA A 43 0.65 19.56 -7.19
CA ALA A 43 0.57 20.44 -8.34
C ALA A 43 -0.28 19.82 -9.46
N LEU A 44 -0.04 18.54 -9.79
CA LEU A 44 -0.86 17.79 -10.75
C LEU A 44 -2.32 17.73 -10.32
N TYR A 45 -2.59 17.53 -9.02
CA TYR A 45 -3.94 17.53 -8.48
C TYR A 45 -4.60 18.91 -8.52
N CYS A 46 -3.87 19.98 -8.19
CA CYS A 46 -4.38 21.35 -8.29
C CYS A 46 -4.68 21.74 -9.75
N ASN A 47 -3.84 21.28 -10.70
CA ASN A 47 -4.09 21.43 -12.13
C ASN A 47 -5.34 20.65 -12.58
N TYR A 48 -5.50 19.40 -12.13
CA TYR A 48 -6.71 18.60 -12.38
C TYR A 48 -7.98 19.31 -11.87
N ARG A 49 -7.91 19.94 -10.69
CA ARG A 49 -9.01 20.74 -10.12
C ARG A 49 -9.18 22.12 -10.73
N LYS A 50 -8.31 22.51 -11.68
CA LYS A 50 -8.28 23.83 -12.33
C LYS A 50 -8.02 25.00 -11.36
N ASP A 51 -7.40 24.74 -10.20
CA ASP A 51 -6.95 25.79 -9.29
C ASP A 51 -5.76 26.55 -9.89
N ILE A 52 -4.95 25.85 -10.68
CA ILE A 52 -3.79 26.35 -11.42
C ILE A 52 -3.80 25.77 -12.83
N ASN A 53 -2.99 26.35 -13.72
CA ASN A 53 -2.82 25.86 -15.09
C ASN A 53 -1.35 25.55 -15.32
N LEU A 54 -1.00 24.27 -15.29
CA LEU A 54 0.30 23.78 -15.72
C LEU A 54 0.32 23.67 -17.25
N THR A 55 1.47 23.95 -17.83
CA THR A 55 1.77 23.65 -19.23
C THR A 55 1.81 22.15 -19.48
N LYS A 56 1.66 21.74 -20.75
CA LYS A 56 1.75 20.32 -21.14
C LYS A 56 3.10 19.71 -20.77
N ASP A 57 4.17 20.49 -20.87
CA ASP A 57 5.53 20.04 -20.57
C ASP A 57 5.72 19.82 -19.07
N GLU A 58 5.23 20.72 -18.22
CA GLU A 58 5.23 20.53 -16.76
C GLU A 58 4.42 19.31 -16.35
N VAL A 59 3.23 19.10 -16.93
CA VAL A 59 2.42 17.91 -16.66
C VAL A 59 3.17 16.63 -17.04
N SER A 60 3.77 16.59 -18.23
CA SER A 60 4.55 15.45 -18.70
C SER A 60 5.76 15.18 -17.79
N GLN A 61 6.49 16.23 -17.43
CA GLN A 61 7.66 16.15 -16.55
C GLN A 61 7.28 15.65 -15.15
N PHE A 62 6.19 16.16 -14.58
CA PHE A 62 5.76 15.79 -13.23
C PHE A 62 5.20 14.36 -13.16
N LYS A 63 4.60 13.87 -14.25
CA LYS A 63 4.12 12.48 -14.36
C LYS A 63 5.25 11.47 -14.63
N LYS A 64 6.36 11.88 -15.24
CA LYS A 64 7.44 10.97 -15.65
C LYS A 64 8.02 10.22 -14.44
N GLY A 65 7.84 8.90 -14.42
CA GLY A 65 8.30 8.03 -13.33
C GLY A 65 7.55 8.20 -12.01
N ASN A 66 6.45 8.96 -11.99
CA ASN A 66 5.66 9.25 -10.81
C ASN A 66 4.31 8.54 -10.88
N LEU A 67 4.17 7.41 -10.19
CA LEU A 67 2.88 6.73 -10.04
C LEU A 67 2.06 7.29 -8.87
N THR A 68 2.70 7.96 -7.91
CA THR A 68 2.08 8.47 -6.69
C THR A 68 1.06 9.56 -6.96
N HIS A 69 1.15 10.31 -8.08
CA HIS A 69 0.13 11.31 -8.42
C HIS A 69 -1.26 10.72 -8.68
N ILE A 70 -1.34 9.50 -9.22
CA ILE A 70 -2.61 8.78 -9.46
C ILE A 70 -3.26 8.45 -8.12
N VAL A 71 -2.46 7.87 -7.21
CA VAL A 71 -2.90 7.48 -5.87
C VAL A 71 -3.27 8.71 -5.04
N TYR A 72 -2.47 9.77 -5.12
CA TYR A 72 -2.78 11.05 -4.47
C TYR A 72 -4.13 11.59 -4.95
N ARG A 73 -4.37 11.64 -6.26
CA ARG A 73 -5.68 12.05 -6.83
C ARG A 73 -6.82 11.21 -6.25
N ASP A 74 -6.76 9.89 -6.38
CA ASP A 74 -7.83 8.99 -5.94
C ASP A 74 -8.14 9.15 -4.44
N LEU A 75 -7.13 9.17 -3.56
CA LEU A 75 -7.33 9.35 -2.12
C LEU A 75 -7.93 10.74 -1.80
N LYS A 76 -7.49 11.79 -2.48
CA LYS A 76 -8.02 13.15 -2.27
C LYS A 76 -9.47 13.28 -2.72
N GLU A 77 -9.84 12.63 -3.83
CA GLU A 77 -11.23 12.59 -4.31
C GLU A 77 -12.15 11.81 -3.37
N ARG A 78 -11.61 10.82 -2.64
CA ARG A 78 -12.31 10.13 -1.53
C ARG A 78 -12.43 10.97 -0.25
N GLY A 79 -11.94 12.22 -0.27
CA GLY A 79 -11.98 13.15 0.86
C GLY A 79 -10.95 12.83 1.96
N LEU A 80 -9.93 12.04 1.66
CA LEU A 80 -8.89 11.68 2.62
C LEU A 80 -7.81 12.76 2.72
N MET A 81 -7.13 12.76 3.86
CA MET A 81 -6.03 13.68 4.13
C MET A 81 -4.71 13.03 3.76
N VAL A 82 -4.13 13.46 2.64
CA VAL A 82 -2.85 12.97 2.15
C VAL A 82 -1.86 14.12 2.09
N LYS A 83 -0.65 13.90 2.63
CA LYS A 83 0.51 14.77 2.47
C LYS A 83 1.57 14.06 1.64
N VAL A 84 2.42 14.85 1.01
CA VAL A 84 3.56 14.36 0.23
C VAL A 84 4.84 14.84 0.92
N ASP A 85 5.74 13.90 1.24
CA ASP A 85 7.08 14.18 1.74
C ASP A 85 8.17 13.64 0.80
N GLU A 86 9.44 13.73 1.19
CA GLU A 86 10.58 13.26 0.40
C GLU A 86 10.62 11.73 0.20
N TYR A 87 9.86 11.01 1.03
CA TYR A 87 9.75 9.55 1.04
C TYR A 87 8.35 9.10 0.57
N GLY A 88 7.60 9.96 -0.11
CA GLY A 88 6.33 9.63 -0.76
C GLY A 88 5.08 10.07 0.00
N LEU A 89 4.01 9.27 -0.11
CA LEU A 89 2.68 9.65 0.37
C LEU A 89 2.46 9.27 1.84
N ARG A 90 1.79 10.18 2.55
CA ARG A 90 1.40 10.05 3.96
C ARG A 90 -0.08 10.25 4.11
N LEU A 91 -0.78 9.20 4.51
CA LEU A 91 -2.22 9.23 4.76
C LEU A 91 -2.47 9.45 6.26
N TYR A 92 -3.43 10.32 6.54
CA TYR A 92 -3.96 10.57 7.87
C TYR A 92 -5.43 10.17 7.89
N ASP A 93 -5.79 9.29 8.82
CA ASP A 93 -7.17 8.88 9.01
C ASP A 93 -8.05 10.05 9.41
N ARG A 94 -9.36 9.89 9.14
CA ARG A 94 -10.37 10.82 9.64
C ARG A 94 -10.21 10.96 11.16
N ASN A 95 -10.29 12.19 11.64
CA ASN A 95 -10.13 12.56 13.05
C ASN A 95 -8.74 12.33 13.65
N THR A 96 -7.73 11.94 12.87
CA THR A 96 -6.33 11.90 13.35
C THR A 96 -5.66 13.26 13.14
N PRO A 97 -4.92 13.80 14.12
CA PRO A 97 -4.14 15.02 13.92
C PRO A 97 -3.17 14.90 12.74
N THR A 98 -3.08 15.94 11.93
CA THR A 98 -2.09 16.02 10.82
C THR A 98 -0.72 16.54 11.27
N LYS A 99 -0.58 16.78 12.58
CA LYS A 99 0.66 17.13 13.27
C LYS A 99 1.12 15.88 14.01
N GLY A 100 2.20 15.26 13.54
CA GLY A 100 2.71 14.00 14.08
C GLY A 100 2.84 12.92 13.01
N GLN A 101 2.92 11.67 13.45
CA GLN A 101 3.06 10.52 12.58
C GLN A 101 1.81 10.30 11.71
N SER A 102 2.02 9.93 10.45
CA SER A 102 0.95 9.53 9.54
C SER A 102 0.30 8.22 9.98
N SER A 103 -1.03 8.11 9.88
CA SER A 103 -1.74 6.85 10.12
C SER A 103 -1.28 5.72 9.19
N ALA A 104 -0.94 6.07 7.94
CA ALA A 104 -0.33 5.15 6.99
C ALA A 104 0.71 5.79 6.09
N ILE A 105 1.65 4.98 5.62
CA ILE A 105 2.36 5.27 4.36
C ILE A 105 1.68 4.58 3.19
N ILE A 106 1.74 5.18 2.00
CA ILE A 106 1.23 4.56 0.78
C ILE A 106 2.39 4.23 -0.15
N LEU A 107 2.48 2.97 -0.57
CA LEU A 107 3.42 2.49 -1.58
C LEU A 107 2.65 2.20 -2.87
N ALA A 108 2.91 3.02 -3.90
CA ALA A 108 2.30 2.88 -5.22
C ALA A 108 3.02 1.80 -6.05
N LYS A 109 2.28 0.85 -6.61
CA LYS A 109 2.81 -0.26 -7.40
C LYS A 109 2.04 -0.38 -8.72
N ASN A 110 2.74 -0.57 -9.82
CA ASN A 110 2.09 -0.92 -11.08
C ASN A 110 1.75 -2.41 -11.07
N PHE A 111 0.52 -2.78 -11.47
CA PHE A 111 0.05 -4.16 -11.44
C PHE A 111 0.93 -5.15 -12.25
N LYS A 112 1.60 -4.68 -13.31
CA LYS A 112 2.46 -5.53 -14.16
C LYS A 112 3.85 -5.75 -13.60
N ASN A 113 4.28 -4.91 -12.66
CA ASN A 113 5.63 -5.03 -12.12
C ASN A 113 5.73 -6.29 -11.26
N GLU A 114 6.90 -6.93 -11.32
CA GLU A 114 7.26 -7.96 -10.37
C GLU A 114 7.25 -7.40 -8.94
N ILE A 115 6.94 -8.26 -7.99
CA ILE A 115 6.91 -7.87 -6.60
C ILE A 115 8.32 -7.65 -6.09
N ASP A 116 8.51 -6.52 -5.42
CA ASP A 116 9.63 -6.30 -4.52
C ASP A 116 9.08 -5.91 -3.14
N PHE A 117 9.44 -6.71 -2.13
CA PHE A 117 9.09 -6.46 -0.73
C PHE A 117 10.13 -5.63 0.01
N LYS A 118 11.23 -5.23 -0.64
CA LYS A 118 12.31 -4.49 0.02
C LYS A 118 11.79 -3.21 0.68
N ASP A 119 11.02 -2.39 -0.05
CA ASP A 119 10.47 -1.15 0.52
C ASP A 119 9.44 -1.39 1.62
N ILE A 120 8.68 -2.49 1.54
CA ILE A 120 7.76 -2.93 2.58
C ILE A 120 8.53 -3.32 3.84
N PHE A 121 9.57 -4.15 3.73
CA PHE A 121 10.37 -4.56 4.88
C PHE A 121 11.23 -3.44 5.45
N ASP A 122 11.86 -2.63 4.61
CA ASP A 122 12.63 -1.45 5.05
C ASP A 122 11.74 -0.53 5.88
N GLU A 123 10.46 -0.43 5.56
CA GLU A 123 9.51 0.34 6.36
C GLU A 123 9.05 -0.39 7.64
N LEU A 124 8.70 -1.68 7.55
CA LEU A 124 8.30 -2.47 8.73
C LEU A 124 9.39 -2.50 9.80
N ASP A 125 10.65 -2.65 9.37
CA ASP A 125 11.81 -2.76 10.24
C ASP A 125 12.14 -1.43 10.96
N ARG A 126 11.52 -0.30 10.56
CA ARG A 126 11.59 0.97 11.30
C ARG A 126 10.80 0.94 12.61
N GLY A 127 9.92 -0.03 12.82
CA GLY A 127 9.15 -0.18 14.06
C GLY A 127 8.21 0.99 14.37
N LEU A 128 7.77 1.71 13.33
CA LEU A 128 6.92 2.87 13.44
C LEU A 128 5.45 2.46 13.61
N GLU A 129 4.72 3.13 14.51
CA GLU A 129 3.29 2.89 14.75
C GLU A 129 2.42 3.48 13.61
N ARG A 130 2.56 2.93 12.42
CA ARG A 130 1.79 3.28 11.22
C ARG A 130 1.60 2.06 10.34
N ARG A 131 0.47 1.98 9.65
CA ARG A 131 0.23 0.88 8.69
C ARG A 131 0.92 1.17 7.35
N ILE A 132 1.25 0.12 6.63
CA ILE A 132 1.72 0.20 5.25
C ILE A 132 0.56 -0.18 4.34
N GLN A 133 0.18 0.75 3.46
CA GLN A 133 -0.85 0.53 2.46
C GLN A 133 -0.22 0.42 1.07
N ILE A 134 -0.50 -0.67 0.37
CA ILE A 134 -0.11 -0.84 -1.03
C ILE A 134 -1.25 -0.37 -1.91
N ALA A 135 -0.95 0.54 -2.82
CA ALA A 135 -1.85 1.02 -3.86
C ALA A 135 -1.43 0.41 -5.19
N ILE A 136 -2.17 -0.59 -5.67
CA ILE A 136 -1.92 -1.26 -6.94
C ILE A 136 -2.71 -0.54 -8.04
N ILE A 137 -2.00 -0.05 -9.04
CA ILE A 137 -2.53 0.77 -10.13
C ILE A 137 -2.58 -0.07 -11.41
N ASP A 138 -3.72 -0.05 -12.08
CA ASP A 138 -3.91 -0.76 -13.35
C ASP A 138 -3.63 0.11 -14.60
N ILE A 139 -4.07 -0.35 -15.77
CA ILE A 139 -3.87 0.36 -17.04
C ILE A 139 -4.82 1.55 -17.24
N GLU A 140 -5.95 1.56 -16.54
CA GLU A 140 -6.98 2.62 -16.60
C GLU A 140 -6.75 3.69 -15.52
N GLU A 141 -5.63 3.61 -14.80
CA GLU A 141 -5.30 4.42 -13.62
C GLU A 141 -6.26 4.18 -12.44
N ASP A 142 -6.97 3.05 -12.41
CA ASP A 142 -7.76 2.63 -11.25
C ASP A 142 -6.85 2.06 -10.17
N VAL A 143 -7.22 2.26 -8.90
CA VAL A 143 -6.39 1.94 -7.75
C VAL A 143 -7.10 0.97 -6.81
N VAL A 144 -6.43 -0.14 -6.48
CA VAL A 144 -6.86 -1.10 -5.47
C VAL A 144 -5.91 -1.06 -4.28
N TYR A 145 -6.48 -1.00 -3.07
CA TYR A 145 -5.71 -0.82 -1.84
C TYR A 145 -5.68 -2.06 -0.96
N TYR A 146 -4.51 -2.32 -0.39
CA TYR A 146 -4.27 -3.39 0.57
C TYR A 146 -3.50 -2.86 1.77
N VAL A 147 -3.78 -3.37 2.97
CA VAL A 147 -2.94 -3.17 4.15
C VAL A 147 -2.02 -4.39 4.29
N THR A 148 -0.73 -4.15 4.50
CA THR A 148 0.22 -5.23 4.80
C THR A 148 0.33 -5.45 6.30
N LYS A 149 0.50 -6.71 6.71
CA LYS A 149 0.83 -7.07 8.09
C LYS A 149 1.88 -8.16 8.10
N ILE A 150 2.83 -8.07 9.03
CA ILE A 150 3.68 -9.22 9.37
C ILE A 150 2.78 -10.25 10.06
N VAL A 151 2.89 -11.50 9.62
CA VAL A 151 2.21 -12.62 10.26
C VAL A 151 3.20 -13.36 11.14
N GLU A 152 2.95 -13.31 12.44
CA GLU A 152 3.66 -14.16 13.39
C GLU A 152 2.82 -15.40 13.67
N TRP A 153 3.49 -16.54 13.74
CA TRP A 153 2.86 -17.83 13.98
C TRP A 153 3.09 -18.25 15.43
N PRO A 154 2.10 -18.12 16.33
CA PRO A 154 2.22 -18.64 17.68
C PRO A 154 2.28 -20.17 17.68
N ASN A 155 2.77 -20.76 18.76
CA ASN A 155 2.69 -22.20 18.93
C ASN A 155 1.22 -22.64 19.06
N THR A 156 0.89 -23.75 18.40
CA THR A 156 -0.40 -24.43 18.49
C THR A 156 -0.13 -25.93 18.72
N LYS A 157 -1.14 -26.77 18.54
CA LYS A 157 -1.02 -28.23 18.55
C LYS A 157 -1.60 -28.81 17.27
N LEU A 158 -0.96 -29.86 16.77
CA LEU A 158 -1.54 -30.68 15.72
C LEU A 158 -2.82 -31.30 16.26
N LYS A 159 -3.87 -31.38 15.43
CA LYS A 159 -5.09 -32.09 15.79
C LYS A 159 -4.79 -33.58 16.01
N GLU A 160 -5.57 -34.23 16.87
CA GLU A 160 -5.39 -35.66 17.19
C GLU A 160 -5.49 -36.55 15.94
N ASP A 161 -6.38 -36.20 15.01
CA ASP A 161 -6.55 -36.86 13.71
C ASP A 161 -5.69 -36.23 12.61
N GLY A 162 -4.92 -35.19 12.94
CA GLY A 162 -4.08 -34.43 12.03
C GLY A 162 -2.93 -35.28 11.49
N LYS A 163 -2.71 -35.22 10.18
CA LYS A 163 -1.59 -35.90 9.51
C LYS A 163 -0.68 -34.87 8.85
N ILE A 164 0.63 -35.03 9.07
CA ILE A 164 1.66 -34.26 8.38
C ILE A 164 2.10 -35.07 7.15
N ILE A 165 1.49 -34.77 6.00
CA ILE A 165 1.84 -35.39 4.71
C ILE A 165 2.89 -34.55 3.99
N ILE A 166 2.82 -33.23 4.14
CA ILE A 166 3.67 -32.25 3.45
C ILE A 166 4.97 -32.07 4.25
N LYS A 167 6.11 -32.20 3.57
CA LYS A 167 7.46 -32.04 4.13
C LYS A 167 8.26 -31.00 3.34
N ASP A 168 7.64 -29.85 3.08
CA ASP A 168 8.28 -28.73 2.38
C ASP A 168 9.05 -27.85 3.39
N PRO A 169 10.36 -27.61 3.18
CA PRO A 169 11.16 -26.72 4.02
C PRO A 169 10.59 -25.31 4.19
N GLU A 170 9.90 -24.77 3.19
CA GLU A 170 9.33 -23.40 3.22
C GLU A 170 8.23 -23.24 4.29
N VAL A 171 7.61 -24.33 4.71
CA VAL A 171 6.55 -24.33 5.74
C VAL A 171 6.95 -25.12 6.99
N LYS A 172 8.22 -25.52 7.10
CA LYS A 172 8.71 -26.31 8.24
C LYS A 172 8.42 -25.64 9.58
N GLU A 173 8.58 -24.32 9.67
CA GLU A 173 8.27 -23.55 10.88
C GLU A 173 6.84 -23.80 11.37
N LEU A 174 5.86 -23.80 10.45
CA LEU A 174 4.46 -24.02 10.79
C LEU A 174 4.22 -25.45 11.29
N ILE A 175 4.86 -26.44 10.64
CA ILE A 175 4.78 -27.85 11.05
C ILE A 175 5.35 -28.01 12.47
N ASP A 176 6.55 -27.46 12.72
CA ASP A 176 7.22 -27.52 14.01
C ASP A 176 6.38 -26.86 15.12
N LYS A 177 5.63 -25.81 14.78
CA LYS A 177 4.70 -25.11 15.68
C LYS A 177 3.35 -25.80 15.85
N GLY A 178 3.14 -26.95 15.22
CA GLY A 178 1.94 -27.78 15.36
C GLY A 178 0.79 -27.43 14.42
N TYR A 179 1.01 -26.63 13.37
CA TYR A 179 -0.02 -26.35 12.37
C TYR A 179 -0.23 -27.55 11.45
N GLN A 180 -1.48 -27.81 11.09
CA GLN A 180 -1.80 -28.74 10.02
C GLN A 180 -1.70 -28.03 8.67
N ILE A 181 -1.04 -28.67 7.70
CA ILE A 181 -0.84 -28.14 6.36
C ILE A 181 -1.46 -29.11 5.35
N ASN A 182 -2.34 -28.58 4.50
CA ASN A 182 -2.94 -29.31 3.39
C ASN A 182 -2.69 -28.56 2.07
N SER A 183 -2.90 -29.22 0.93
CA SER A 183 -2.80 -28.57 -0.38
C SER A 183 -3.77 -27.39 -0.50
N GLY A 184 -3.26 -26.26 -1.00
CA GLY A 184 -4.02 -25.04 -1.31
C GLY A 184 -4.54 -24.98 -2.75
N LEU A 185 -4.33 -26.02 -3.57
CA LEU A 185 -4.57 -26.01 -5.02
C LEU A 185 -5.96 -25.52 -5.41
N LYS A 186 -7.00 -25.91 -4.66
CA LYS A 186 -8.39 -25.48 -4.89
C LYS A 186 -8.60 -23.95 -4.78
N PHE A 187 -7.62 -23.24 -4.23
CA PHE A 187 -7.63 -21.78 -4.04
C PHE A 187 -6.50 -21.09 -4.81
N GLY A 188 -5.78 -21.80 -5.70
CA GLY A 188 -4.66 -21.22 -6.45
C GLY A 188 -3.43 -20.87 -5.59
N THR A 189 -3.27 -21.54 -4.45
CA THR A 189 -2.15 -21.33 -3.52
C THR A 189 -1.41 -22.64 -3.25
N HIS A 190 -0.21 -22.55 -2.67
CA HIS A 190 0.59 -23.74 -2.37
C HIS A 190 -0.08 -24.54 -1.25
N TYR A 191 -0.44 -23.87 -0.16
CA TYR A 191 -0.98 -24.53 1.03
C TYR A 191 -2.18 -23.82 1.62
N ARG A 192 -2.97 -24.58 2.37
CA ARG A 192 -3.95 -24.06 3.32
C ARG A 192 -3.59 -24.57 4.70
N VAL A 193 -3.62 -23.68 5.68
CA VAL A 193 -3.04 -23.92 7.02
C VAL A 193 -4.14 -23.83 8.07
N TYR A 194 -4.04 -24.67 9.10
CA TYR A 194 -5.00 -24.75 10.20
C TYR A 194 -4.25 -24.73 11.53
N ASN A 195 -4.74 -23.94 12.49
CA ASN A 195 -4.39 -24.13 13.89
C ASN A 195 -5.27 -25.22 14.53
N HIS A 196 -5.05 -25.51 15.80
CA HIS A 196 -5.78 -26.56 16.53
C HIS A 196 -7.30 -26.32 16.54
N GLU A 197 -7.72 -25.08 16.72
CA GLU A 197 -9.12 -24.68 16.88
C GLU A 197 -9.88 -24.56 15.55
N SER A 198 -9.16 -24.47 14.42
CA SER A 198 -9.75 -24.16 13.12
C SER A 198 -10.51 -25.33 12.51
N THR A 199 -11.83 -25.22 12.34
CA THR A 199 -12.62 -26.17 11.51
C THR A 199 -12.36 -25.98 10.00
N HIS A 200 -12.17 -24.73 9.58
CA HIS A 200 -11.79 -24.37 8.21
C HIS A 200 -10.43 -23.68 8.22
N ALA A 201 -9.63 -23.82 7.16
CA ALA A 201 -8.33 -23.15 7.07
C ALA A 201 -8.56 -21.63 7.02
N PRO A 202 -8.05 -20.85 7.99
CA PRO A 202 -8.17 -19.40 7.92
C PRO A 202 -7.06 -18.76 7.06
N TRP A 203 -5.96 -19.49 6.79
CA TRP A 203 -4.84 -19.00 5.97
C TRP A 203 -4.61 -19.81 4.71
N LEU A 204 -4.29 -19.10 3.63
CA LEU A 204 -3.78 -19.66 2.38
C LEU A 204 -2.35 -19.15 2.17
N ILE A 205 -1.39 -20.08 2.08
CA ILE A 205 0.02 -19.77 1.91
C ILE A 205 0.40 -19.79 0.44
N HIS A 206 1.00 -18.71 -0.03
CA HIS A 206 1.69 -18.68 -1.31
C HIS A 206 3.19 -18.43 -1.10
N ILE A 207 4.03 -19.35 -1.55
CA ILE A 207 5.49 -19.18 -1.58
C ILE A 207 5.82 -18.28 -2.76
N VAL A 208 6.39 -17.11 -2.48
CA VAL A 208 6.75 -16.13 -3.50
C VAL A 208 8.07 -16.54 -4.14
N LYS A 209 8.05 -16.68 -5.47
CA LYS A 209 9.21 -16.94 -6.33
C LYS A 209 9.40 -15.77 -7.30
N ASP A 210 10.52 -15.76 -8.02
CA ASP A 210 10.80 -14.76 -9.05
C ASP A 210 9.71 -14.77 -10.14
N GLY A 211 9.41 -13.60 -10.72
CA GLY A 211 8.41 -13.46 -11.77
C GLY A 211 6.96 -13.29 -11.32
N ILE A 212 6.66 -13.35 -10.01
CA ILE A 212 5.30 -13.05 -9.51
C ILE A 212 5.05 -11.55 -9.58
N THR A 213 3.93 -11.14 -10.17
CA THR A 213 3.54 -9.73 -10.32
C THR A 213 2.55 -9.26 -9.26
N TRP A 214 2.37 -7.94 -9.13
CA TRP A 214 1.31 -7.36 -8.29
C TRP A 214 -0.11 -7.75 -8.74
N LEU A 215 -0.31 -8.07 -10.03
CA LEU A 215 -1.55 -8.64 -10.53
C LEU A 215 -1.82 -10.03 -9.94
N ASP A 216 -0.79 -10.86 -9.82
CA ASP A 216 -0.94 -12.20 -9.24
C ASP A 216 -1.30 -12.13 -7.75
N ILE A 217 -0.73 -11.18 -7.01
CA ILE A 217 -1.13 -10.91 -5.63
C ILE A 217 -2.58 -10.45 -5.56
N THR A 218 -2.99 -9.52 -6.43
CA THR A 218 -4.37 -9.04 -6.49
C THR A 218 -5.35 -10.18 -6.72
N ARG A 219 -5.02 -11.12 -7.63
CA ARG A 219 -5.83 -12.33 -7.87
C ARG A 219 -5.92 -13.21 -6.62
N MET A 220 -4.80 -13.47 -5.96
CA MET A 220 -4.76 -14.30 -4.74
C MET A 220 -5.59 -13.67 -3.63
N VAL A 221 -5.39 -12.38 -3.33
CA VAL A 221 -6.12 -11.70 -2.24
C VAL A 221 -7.63 -11.68 -2.53
N ARG A 222 -8.02 -11.47 -3.79
CA ARG A 222 -9.43 -11.55 -4.19
C ARG A 222 -10.03 -12.94 -3.98
N VAL A 223 -9.31 -14.01 -4.32
CA VAL A 223 -9.74 -15.38 -4.04
C VAL A 223 -9.88 -15.62 -2.54
N GLY A 224 -8.85 -15.27 -1.75
CA GLY A 224 -8.85 -15.40 -0.30
C GLY A 224 -10.05 -14.70 0.35
N HIS A 225 -10.28 -13.44 -0.02
CA HIS A 225 -11.43 -12.65 0.42
C HIS A 225 -12.76 -13.35 0.10
N GLY A 226 -12.91 -13.87 -1.13
CA GLY A 226 -14.13 -14.56 -1.55
C GLY A 226 -14.45 -15.85 -0.78
N VAL A 227 -13.45 -16.50 -0.17
CA VAL A 227 -13.62 -17.72 0.63
C VAL A 227 -13.39 -17.52 2.13
N ASN A 228 -13.38 -16.26 2.58
CA ASN A 228 -13.10 -15.84 3.97
C ASN A 228 -11.79 -16.44 4.51
N LYS A 229 -10.69 -16.21 3.78
CA LYS A 229 -9.33 -16.64 4.15
C LYS A 229 -8.33 -15.53 3.92
N THR A 230 -7.36 -15.43 4.81
CA THR A 230 -6.24 -14.51 4.67
C THR A 230 -5.19 -15.13 3.75
N ILE A 231 -4.79 -14.41 2.71
CA ILE A 231 -3.60 -14.75 1.94
C ILE A 231 -2.37 -14.36 2.75
N VAL A 232 -1.45 -15.31 2.91
CA VAL A 232 -0.15 -15.07 3.53
C VAL A 232 0.93 -15.46 2.53
N LEU A 233 1.81 -14.52 2.23
CA LEU A 233 2.93 -14.68 1.33
C LEU A 233 4.16 -15.09 2.15
N ALA A 234 4.79 -16.19 1.77
CA ALA A 234 6.09 -16.59 2.29
C ALA A 234 7.18 -16.05 1.37
N TYR A 235 8.03 -15.16 1.88
CA TYR A 235 9.11 -14.55 1.13
C TYR A 235 10.35 -14.39 2.01
N LYS A 236 11.48 -14.99 1.60
CA LYS A 236 12.77 -14.92 2.32
C LYS A 236 12.64 -15.16 3.84
N LYS A 237 11.92 -16.21 4.24
CA LYS A 237 11.63 -16.58 5.65
C LYS A 237 10.77 -15.58 6.45
N ARG A 238 10.14 -14.62 5.79
CA ARG A 238 9.14 -13.73 6.40
C ARG A 238 7.76 -14.06 5.87
N TRP A 239 6.75 -13.82 6.69
CA TRP A 239 5.34 -14.05 6.37
C TRP A 239 4.62 -12.71 6.34
N ILE A 240 3.97 -12.39 5.21
CA ILE A 240 3.26 -11.12 5.03
C ILE A 240 1.84 -11.42 4.57
N SER A 241 0.83 -10.86 5.22
CA SER A 241 -0.53 -10.84 4.69
C SER A 241 -0.82 -9.52 3.98
N LEU A 242 -1.71 -9.60 2.99
CA LEU A 242 -2.32 -8.44 2.35
C LEU A 242 -3.83 -8.53 2.51
N GLU A 243 -4.40 -7.52 3.15
CA GLU A 243 -5.84 -7.44 3.38
C GLU A 243 -6.42 -6.32 2.50
N TRP A 244 -7.39 -6.67 1.66
CA TRP A 244 -8.10 -5.69 0.85
C TRP A 244 -8.84 -4.70 1.75
N ILE A 245 -8.73 -3.43 1.41
CA ILE A 245 -9.44 -2.36 2.10
C ILE A 245 -10.09 -1.42 1.10
N LYS A 246 -11.15 -0.76 1.57
CA LYS A 246 -11.62 0.49 0.99
C LYS A 246 -11.09 1.63 1.88
N PRO A 247 -10.15 2.46 1.39
CA PRO A 247 -9.59 3.54 2.18
C PRO A 247 -10.62 4.64 2.46
#